data_AF-A0A939P5A0-F1
#
_entry.id   AF-A0A939P5A0-F1
#
_cell.length_a   1.000
_cell.length_b   1.000
_cell.length_c   1.000
_cell.angle_alpha   90.00
_cell.angle_beta   90.00
_cell.angle_gamma   90.00
#
_symmetry.space_group_name_H-M   'P 1'
#
loop_
_entity.id
_entity.type
_entity.pdbx_description
1 polymer ?
#
loop_
_entity_poly.entity_id
_entity_poly.type
_entity_poly.pdbx_seq_one_letter_code
_entity_poly.pdbx_strand_id
1 'polypeptide(L)'
;MSAGALIIRAAKARDLPGLLALYRELNPADPTMDRAHAEERFGAIRAQPGMTVFIGVAGKTVAASVTLVVVPNVTRNGASYALIDNVVTAADYRQRGYGRALIRYASAAAFKAGCYKVMFLTGSKDPATLRFDENCGFVQDKTGYQIRRPAAGS
;
A
#
# COMPACT_ATOMS: atom_id res chain seq x y z
N MET A 1 11.03 -22.04 13.27
CA MET A 1 11.78 -21.50 12.10
C MET A 1 12.02 -20.03 12.35
N SER A 2 13.27 -19.59 12.44
CA SER A 2 13.59 -18.17 12.60
C SER A 2 12.95 -17.38 11.45
N ALA A 3 12.15 -16.37 11.77
CA ALA A 3 11.62 -15.47 10.77
C ALA A 3 12.80 -14.77 10.09
N GLY A 4 13.08 -15.13 8.83
CA GLY A 4 14.11 -14.43 8.05
C GLY A 4 13.84 -12.92 8.11
N ALA A 5 14.89 -12.12 8.29
CA ALA A 5 14.78 -10.67 8.44
C ALA A 5 13.97 -10.07 7.29
N LEU A 6 13.01 -9.20 7.63
CA LEU A 6 12.20 -8.49 6.64
C LEU A 6 13.06 -7.44 5.93
N ILE A 7 13.17 -7.54 4.61
CA ILE A 7 13.83 -6.53 3.79
C ILE A 7 12.77 -5.68 3.11
N ILE A 8 12.74 -4.38 3.41
CA ILE A 8 11.83 -3.42 2.77
C ILE A 8 12.55 -2.72 1.62
N ARG A 9 11.93 -2.70 0.44
CA ARG A 9 12.45 -2.02 -0.76
C ARG A 9 11.33 -1.69 -1.75
N ALA A 10 11.62 -0.80 -2.71
CA ALA A 10 10.75 -0.60 -3.85
C ALA A 10 10.62 -1.89 -4.68
N ALA A 11 9.41 -2.14 -5.18
CA ALA A 11 9.12 -3.25 -6.08
C ALA A 11 9.76 -3.03 -7.45
N LYS A 12 10.24 -4.13 -8.04
CA LYS A 12 10.84 -4.21 -9.39
C LYS A 12 9.92 -5.07 -10.27
N ALA A 13 10.11 -5.00 -11.59
CA ALA A 13 9.33 -5.78 -12.56
C ALA A 13 9.19 -7.27 -12.18
N ARG A 14 10.28 -7.89 -11.72
CA ARG A 14 10.31 -9.29 -11.27
C ARG A 14 9.43 -9.62 -10.05
N ASP A 15 9.03 -8.62 -9.28
CA ASP A 15 8.21 -8.82 -8.08
C ASP A 15 6.70 -8.87 -8.40
N LEU A 16 6.32 -8.57 -9.64
CA LEU A 16 4.92 -8.52 -10.08
C LEU A 16 4.12 -9.79 -9.75
N PRO A 17 4.61 -11.02 -9.97
CA PRO A 17 3.85 -12.21 -9.61
C PRO A 17 3.51 -12.28 -8.12
N GLY A 18 4.46 -11.90 -7.25
CA GLY A 18 4.25 -11.87 -5.80
C GLY A 18 3.28 -10.76 -5.38
N LEU A 19 3.35 -9.59 -6.01
CA LEU A 19 2.40 -8.51 -5.79
C LEU A 19 0.97 -8.90 -6.19
N LEU A 20 0.79 -9.53 -7.35
CA LEU A 20 -0.53 -9.99 -7.79
C LEU A 20 -1.12 -11.04 -6.85
N ALA A 21 -0.28 -11.92 -6.29
CA ALA A 21 -0.73 -12.87 -5.26
C ALA A 21 -1.24 -12.15 -4.00
N LEU A 22 -0.50 -11.14 -3.52
CA LEU A 22 -0.93 -10.32 -2.39
C LEU A 22 -2.23 -9.57 -2.67
N TYR A 23 -2.38 -8.97 -3.85
CA TYR A 23 -3.61 -8.23 -4.19
C TYR A 23 -4.83 -9.13 -4.35
N ARG A 24 -4.64 -10.40 -4.75
CA ARG A 24 -5.70 -11.41 -4.73
C ARG A 24 -6.14 -11.76 -3.31
N GLU A 25 -5.22 -11.78 -2.34
CA GLU A 25 -5.60 -11.91 -0.93
C GLU A 25 -6.31 -10.66 -0.39
N LEU A 26 -5.93 -9.47 -0.86
CA LEU A 26 -6.55 -8.21 -0.46
C LEU A 26 -7.99 -8.11 -0.98
N ASN A 27 -8.21 -8.45 -2.25
CA ASN A 27 -9.51 -8.40 -2.92
C ASN A 27 -9.83 -9.74 -3.60
N PRO A 28 -10.31 -10.76 -2.86
CA PRO A 28 -10.57 -12.09 -3.41
C PRO A 28 -11.64 -12.14 -4.51
N ALA A 29 -12.51 -11.13 -4.58
CA ALA A 29 -13.58 -11.02 -5.57
C ALA A 29 -13.14 -10.38 -6.89
N ASP A 30 -11.92 -9.82 -6.97
CA ASP A 30 -11.43 -9.18 -8.19
C ASP A 30 -11.16 -10.23 -9.28
N PRO A 31 -11.48 -9.91 -10.56
CA PRO A 31 -11.19 -10.80 -11.67
C PRO A 31 -9.68 -11.00 -11.84
N THR A 32 -9.28 -12.16 -12.36
CA THR A 32 -7.87 -12.40 -12.69
C THR A 32 -7.45 -11.55 -13.87
N MET A 33 -6.35 -10.82 -13.70
CA MET A 33 -5.75 -10.01 -14.74
C MET A 33 -4.88 -10.87 -15.66
N ASP A 34 -5.00 -10.68 -16.98
CA ASP A 34 -4.05 -11.22 -17.95
C ASP A 34 -2.62 -10.73 -17.66
N ARG A 35 -1.62 -11.56 -17.99
CA ARG A 35 -0.21 -11.29 -17.72
C ARG A 35 0.28 -10.06 -18.47
N ALA A 36 -0.01 -9.93 -19.76
CA ALA A 36 0.46 -8.79 -20.55
C ALA A 36 -0.17 -7.49 -20.03
N HIS A 37 -1.46 -7.53 -19.67
CA HIS A 37 -2.12 -6.40 -19.04
C HIS A 37 -1.52 -6.05 -17.68
N ALA A 38 -1.21 -7.03 -16.84
CA ALA A 38 -0.58 -6.80 -15.54
C ALA A 38 0.82 -6.19 -15.67
N GLU A 39 1.62 -6.65 -16.64
CA GLU A 39 2.94 -6.11 -16.93
C GLU A 39 2.86 -4.67 -17.43
N GLU A 40 1.91 -4.34 -18.32
CA GLU A 40 1.63 -2.98 -18.79
C GLU A 40 1.22 -2.05 -17.64
N ARG A 41 0.22 -2.44 -16.85
CA ARG A 41 -0.25 -1.64 -15.71
C ARG A 41 0.80 -1.43 -14.65
N PHE A 42 1.59 -2.45 -14.33
CA PHE A 42 2.68 -2.30 -13.38
C PHE A 42 3.82 -1.45 -13.93
N GLY A 43 4.07 -1.50 -15.24
CA GLY A 43 4.93 -0.55 -15.94
C GLY A 43 4.49 0.90 -15.74
N ALA A 44 3.20 1.18 -15.94
CA ALA A 44 2.62 2.50 -15.73
C ALA A 44 2.73 2.96 -14.27
N ILE A 45 2.42 2.09 -13.29
CA ILE A 45 2.59 2.38 -11.85
C ILE A 45 4.04 2.78 -11.53
N ARG A 46 5.02 2.05 -12.08
CA ARG A 46 6.44 2.33 -11.85
C ARG A 46 6.94 3.60 -12.53
N ALA A 47 6.27 4.04 -13.60
CA ALA A 47 6.59 5.26 -14.32
C ALA A 47 5.88 6.50 -13.74
N GLN A 48 4.84 6.32 -12.94
CA GLN A 48 4.03 7.40 -12.38
C GLN A 48 4.85 8.26 -11.39
N PRO A 49 5.06 9.56 -11.66
CA PRO A 49 5.78 10.44 -10.73
C PRO A 49 5.10 10.50 -9.37
N GLY A 50 5.91 10.39 -8.30
CA GLY A 50 5.44 10.40 -6.92
C GLY A 50 4.85 9.07 -6.42
N MET A 51 4.65 8.07 -7.28
CA MET A 51 4.15 6.76 -6.88
C MET A 51 5.28 5.76 -6.61
N THR A 52 5.18 4.99 -5.54
CA THR A 52 6.12 3.89 -5.27
C THR A 52 5.40 2.75 -4.54
N VAL A 53 5.50 1.54 -5.09
CA VAL A 53 5.08 0.33 -4.40
C VAL A 53 6.26 -0.20 -3.59
N PHE A 54 6.17 -0.15 -2.26
CA PHE A 54 7.12 -0.80 -1.37
C PHE A 54 6.65 -2.21 -1.04
N ILE A 55 7.61 -3.13 -0.97
CA ILE A 55 7.38 -4.51 -0.59
C ILE A 55 8.27 -4.93 0.57
N GLY A 56 7.70 -5.77 1.42
CA GLY A 56 8.40 -6.48 2.48
C GLY A 56 8.75 -7.88 2.00
N VAL A 57 10.04 -8.17 1.85
CA VAL A 57 10.54 -9.46 1.39
C VAL A 57 11.03 -10.27 2.58
N ALA A 58 10.46 -11.45 2.79
CA ALA A 58 10.90 -12.43 3.79
C ALA A 58 11.53 -13.63 3.07
N GLY A 59 12.85 -13.76 3.14
CA GLY A 59 13.60 -14.73 2.33
C GLY A 59 13.47 -14.42 0.84
N LYS A 60 12.75 -15.27 0.09
CA LYS A 60 12.47 -15.09 -1.34
C LYS A 60 11.03 -14.63 -1.62
N THR A 61 10.21 -14.48 -0.59
CA THR A 61 8.77 -14.26 -0.71
C THR A 61 8.44 -12.77 -0.55
N VAL A 62 7.64 -12.24 -1.46
CA VAL A 62 6.98 -10.93 -1.30
C VAL A 62 5.84 -11.12 -0.29
N ALA A 63 6.09 -10.78 0.97
CA ALA A 63 5.21 -11.12 2.09
C ALA A 63 4.24 -9.99 2.47
N ALA A 64 4.53 -8.76 2.07
CA ALA A 64 3.65 -7.61 2.28
C ALA A 64 3.90 -6.52 1.23
N SER A 65 2.92 -5.65 1.01
CA SER A 65 3.04 -4.48 0.15
C SER A 65 2.34 -3.26 0.74
N VAL A 66 2.81 -2.08 0.34
CA VAL A 66 2.14 -0.79 0.51
C VAL A 66 2.44 0.09 -0.69
N THR A 67 1.44 0.81 -1.18
CA THR A 67 1.62 1.83 -2.21
C THR A 67 1.67 3.20 -1.56
N LEU A 68 2.74 3.96 -1.84
CA LEU A 68 2.88 5.36 -1.47
C LEU A 68 2.63 6.23 -2.70
N VAL A 69 1.84 7.29 -2.56
CA VAL A 69 1.64 8.32 -3.58
C VAL A 69 1.93 9.69 -2.98
N VAL A 70 3.02 10.32 -3.41
CA VAL A 70 3.39 11.69 -3.09
C VAL A 70 2.72 12.63 -4.08
N VAL A 71 1.97 13.61 -3.58
CA VAL A 71 1.17 14.54 -4.38
C VAL A 71 1.67 15.98 -4.17
N PRO A 72 2.14 16.67 -5.23
CA PRO A 72 2.44 18.09 -5.18
C PRO A 72 1.22 18.91 -4.77
N ASN A 73 1.44 20.02 -4.10
CA ASN A 73 0.38 20.81 -3.49
C ASN A 73 0.81 22.27 -3.38
N VAL A 74 -0.16 23.20 -3.40
CA VAL A 74 0.08 24.64 -3.24
C VAL A 74 -0.37 25.17 -1.87
N THR A 75 -1.18 24.40 -1.13
CA THR A 75 -1.51 24.73 0.26
C THR A 75 -0.30 24.46 1.17
N ARG A 76 -0.36 24.92 2.43
CA ARG A 76 0.72 24.70 3.42
C ARG A 76 2.09 25.13 2.88
N ASN A 77 2.14 26.30 2.23
CA ASN A 77 3.35 26.86 1.63
C ASN A 77 4.04 25.93 0.60
N GLY A 78 3.25 25.25 -0.23
CA GLY A 78 3.79 24.37 -1.28
C GLY A 78 4.22 22.98 -0.81
N ALA A 79 4.03 22.63 0.47
CA ALA A 79 4.42 21.31 0.97
C ALA A 79 3.52 20.22 0.40
N SER A 80 4.13 19.16 -0.15
CA SER A 80 3.41 17.99 -0.67
C SER A 80 2.62 17.28 0.44
N TYR A 81 1.69 16.41 0.07
CA TYR A 81 1.10 15.43 0.99
C TYR A 81 1.19 14.05 0.37
N ALA A 82 0.99 13.01 1.16
CA ALA A 82 1.00 11.65 0.63
C ALA A 82 -0.27 10.87 0.96
N LEU A 83 -0.57 9.92 0.08
CA LEU A 83 -1.55 8.87 0.27
C LEU A 83 -0.84 7.52 0.42
N ILE A 84 -1.34 6.69 1.31
CA ILE A 84 -1.03 5.26 1.38
C ILE A 84 -2.25 4.49 0.89
N ASP A 85 -2.01 3.44 0.10
CA ASP A 85 -3.06 2.56 -0.41
C ASP A 85 -2.54 1.11 -0.55
N ASN A 86 -3.45 0.17 -0.81
CA ASN A 86 -3.18 -1.24 -1.11
C ASN A 86 -2.21 -1.90 -0.09
N VAL A 87 -2.46 -1.64 1.20
CA VAL A 87 -1.72 -2.27 2.30
C VAL A 87 -2.21 -3.70 2.46
N VAL A 88 -1.31 -4.66 2.29
CA VAL A 88 -1.62 -6.08 2.49
C VAL A 88 -0.41 -6.84 3.02
N THR A 89 -0.66 -7.81 3.88
CA THR A 89 0.32 -8.81 4.34
C THR A 89 -0.26 -10.19 4.05
N ALA A 90 0.52 -11.04 3.37
CA ALA A 90 0.17 -12.42 3.07
C ALA A 90 -0.27 -13.15 4.35
N ALA A 91 -1.31 -13.97 4.25
CA ALA A 91 -1.94 -14.66 5.39
C ALA A 91 -0.91 -15.34 6.30
N ASP A 92 0.01 -16.11 5.72
CA ASP A 92 1.05 -16.86 6.44
C ASP A 92 2.08 -15.96 7.16
N TYR A 93 2.12 -14.67 6.82
CA TYR A 93 3.06 -13.69 7.36
C TYR A 93 2.38 -12.63 8.24
N ARG A 94 1.07 -12.73 8.48
CA ARG A 94 0.35 -11.83 9.40
C ARG A 94 0.84 -11.98 10.83
N GLN A 95 0.56 -10.97 11.65
CA GLN A 95 0.97 -10.90 13.06
C GLN A 95 2.50 -10.92 13.31
N ARG A 96 3.33 -10.75 12.28
CA ARG A 96 4.80 -10.62 12.38
C ARG A 96 5.30 -9.17 12.32
N GLY A 97 4.39 -8.20 12.29
CA GLY A 97 4.72 -6.76 12.25
C GLY A 97 5.04 -6.20 10.85
N TYR A 98 4.93 -7.00 9.78
CA TYR A 98 5.37 -6.59 8.43
C TYR A 98 4.57 -5.41 7.85
N GLY A 99 3.24 -5.44 7.94
CA GLY A 99 2.39 -4.32 7.51
C GLY A 99 2.74 -3.02 8.24
N ARG A 100 2.97 -3.09 9.56
CA ARG A 100 3.38 -1.94 10.37
C ARG A 100 4.74 -1.40 9.95
N ALA A 101 5.71 -2.28 9.70
CA ALA A 101 7.03 -1.90 9.24
C ALA A 101 6.96 -1.21 7.87
N LEU A 102 6.12 -1.71 6.96
CA LEU A 102 5.89 -1.09 5.65
C LEU A 102 5.21 0.27 5.73
N ILE A 103 4.14 0.42 6.51
CA ILE A 103 3.49 1.72 6.69
C ILE A 103 4.48 2.74 7.25
N ARG A 104 5.24 2.38 8.29
CA ARG A 104 6.24 3.29 8.87
C ARG A 104 7.32 3.66 7.87
N TYR A 105 7.80 2.70 7.07
CA TYR A 105 8.77 2.96 6.01
C TYR A 105 8.23 3.91 4.95
N ALA A 106 7.00 3.67 4.46
CA ALA A 106 6.34 4.51 3.48
C ALA A 106 6.09 5.93 4.02
N SER A 107 5.64 6.06 5.28
CA SER A 107 5.45 7.36 5.91
C SER A 107 6.76 8.13 6.07
N ALA A 108 7.84 7.46 6.50
CA ALA A 108 9.17 8.08 6.58
C ALA A 108 9.68 8.53 5.20
N ALA A 109 9.45 7.73 4.15
CA ALA A 109 9.78 8.11 2.78
C ALA A 109 8.99 9.34 2.31
N ALA A 110 7.69 9.43 2.65
CA ALA A 110 6.88 10.61 2.38
C ALA A 110 7.41 11.86 3.09
N PHE A 111 7.71 11.77 4.39
CA PHE A 111 8.26 12.90 5.15
C PHE A 111 9.62 13.34 4.63
N LYS A 112 10.48 12.39 4.22
CA LYS A 112 11.75 12.71 3.54
C LYS A 112 11.55 13.42 2.20
N ALA A 113 10.44 13.14 1.50
CA ALA A 113 10.05 13.84 0.28
C ALA A 113 9.37 15.21 0.55
N GLY A 114 9.38 15.70 1.79
CA GLY A 114 8.79 16.99 2.15
C GLY A 114 7.27 16.97 2.32
N CYS A 115 6.66 15.79 2.45
CA CYS A 115 5.24 15.71 2.75
C CYS A 115 4.95 16.24 4.16
N TYR A 116 3.94 17.10 4.32
CA TYR A 116 3.53 17.58 5.64
C TYR A 116 2.57 16.60 6.36
N LYS A 117 1.98 15.66 5.63
CA LYS A 117 1.09 14.62 6.17
C LYS A 117 1.03 13.40 5.26
N VAL A 118 0.60 12.27 5.83
CA VAL A 118 0.26 11.02 5.14
C VAL A 118 -1.16 10.63 5.52
N MET A 119 -1.97 10.23 4.55
CA MET A 119 -3.36 9.83 4.76
C MET A 119 -3.63 8.49 4.07
N PHE A 120 -4.61 7.74 4.55
CA PHE A 120 -5.17 6.61 3.82
C PHE A 120 -6.67 6.49 4.17
N LEU A 121 -7.41 5.71 3.40
CA LEU A 121 -8.79 5.38 3.68
C LEU A 121 -8.93 3.86 3.76
N THR A 122 -9.59 3.37 4.81
CA THR A 122 -9.95 1.95 4.93
C THR A 122 -11.46 1.77 4.93
N GLY A 123 -11.93 0.75 4.21
CA GLY A 123 -13.32 0.30 4.27
C GLY A 123 -13.57 -0.69 5.41
N SER A 124 -12.53 -1.11 6.14
CA SER A 124 -12.66 -2.06 7.23
C SER A 124 -13.42 -1.46 8.40
N LYS A 125 -14.38 -2.22 8.92
CA LYS A 125 -15.08 -1.91 10.18
C LYS A 125 -14.59 -2.79 11.33
N ASP A 126 -13.63 -3.66 11.07
CA ASP A 126 -13.06 -4.56 12.07
C ASP A 126 -12.21 -3.75 13.08
N PRO A 127 -12.56 -3.77 14.38
CA PRO A 127 -11.80 -3.06 15.41
C PRO A 127 -10.32 -3.46 15.48
N ALA A 128 -9.97 -4.70 15.12
CA ALA A 128 -8.58 -5.13 15.10
C ALA A 128 -7.78 -4.44 13.99
N THR A 129 -8.40 -4.24 12.83
CA THR A 129 -7.79 -3.47 11.72
C THR A 129 -7.63 -2.00 12.11
N LEU A 130 -8.66 -1.36 12.67
CA LEU A 130 -8.59 0.04 13.09
C LEU A 130 -7.51 0.27 14.17
N ARG A 131 -7.43 -0.63 15.15
CA ARG A 131 -6.38 -0.60 16.18
C ARG A 131 -5.00 -0.84 15.58
N PHE A 132 -4.87 -1.64 14.52
CA PHE A 132 -3.61 -1.81 13.80
C PHE A 132 -3.18 -0.50 13.15
N ASP A 133 -4.10 0.26 12.56
CA ASP A 133 -3.82 1.54 11.92
C ASP A 133 -3.35 2.59 12.94
N GLU A 134 -4.04 2.72 14.08
CA GLU A 134 -3.62 3.58 15.20
C GLU A 134 -2.21 3.22 15.68
N ASN A 135 -1.94 1.92 15.82
CA ASN A 135 -0.65 1.37 16.19
C ASN A 135 0.49 1.61 15.18
N CYS A 136 0.13 1.97 13.93
CA CYS A 136 1.08 2.41 12.92
C CYS A 136 1.42 3.91 13.03
N GLY A 137 0.70 4.66 13.87
CA GLY A 137 0.89 6.09 14.10
C GLY A 137 -0.16 6.97 13.44
N PHE A 138 -1.22 6.39 12.88
CA PHE A 138 -2.35 7.17 12.38
C PHE A 138 -3.26 7.63 13.53
N VAL A 139 -3.91 8.78 13.31
CA VAL A 139 -4.93 9.31 14.22
C VAL A 139 -6.24 9.37 13.43
N GLN A 140 -7.31 8.80 13.97
CA GLN A 140 -8.63 8.81 13.34
C GLN A 140 -9.36 10.15 13.61
N ASP A 141 -8.85 11.25 13.05
CA ASP A 141 -9.37 12.61 13.21
C ASP A 141 -9.91 13.21 11.89
N LYS A 142 -10.19 12.36 10.90
CA LYS A 142 -10.75 12.71 9.59
C LYS A 142 -11.92 11.80 9.23
N THR A 143 -12.87 12.34 8.47
CA THR A 143 -14.01 11.60 7.91
C THR A 143 -13.77 11.31 6.43
N GLY A 144 -13.86 10.04 6.04
CA GLY A 144 -13.69 9.59 4.66
C GLY A 144 -15.01 9.51 3.90
N TYR A 145 -14.99 9.90 2.62
CA TYR A 145 -16.12 9.78 1.70
C TYR A 145 -15.67 9.07 0.42
N GLN A 146 -16.55 8.24 -0.14
CA GLN A 146 -16.31 7.56 -1.42
C GLN A 146 -17.57 7.65 -2.29
N ILE A 147 -17.38 7.88 -3.59
CA ILE A 147 -18.37 7.62 -4.63
C ILE A 147 -17.80 6.54 -5.56
N ARG A 148 -18.62 5.53 -5.89
CA ARG A 148 -18.26 4.48 -6.85
C ARG A 148 -19.04 4.68 -8.14
N ARG A 149 -18.42 4.36 -9.29
CA ARG A 149 -19.14 4.33 -10.56
C ARG A 149 -20.32 3.35 -10.43
N PRO A 150 -21.53 3.68 -10.93
CA PRO A 150 -22.63 2.73 -10.99
C PRO A 150 -22.21 1.47 -11.73
N ALA A 151 -22.69 0.30 -11.30
CA ALA A 151 -22.58 -0.90 -12.11
C ALA A 151 -23.31 -0.66 -13.44
N ALA A 152 -22.76 -1.16 -14.55
CA ALA A 152 -23.47 -1.07 -15.82
C ALA A 152 -24.79 -1.86 -15.73
N GLY A 153 -25.93 -1.16 -15.76
CA GLY A 153 -27.28 -1.76 -15.81
C GLY A 153 -28.08 -1.79 -14.49
N SER A 154 -28.15 -0.66 -13.77
CA SER A 154 -29.25 -0.42 -12.83
C SER A 154 -30.53 0.00 -13.56
#